data_AF-A0A942NYG3-F1
#
_entry.id   AF-A0A942NYG3-F1
#
_cell.length_a   1.000
_cell.length_b   1.000
_cell.length_c   1.000
_cell.angle_alpha   90.00
_cell.angle_beta   90.00
_cell.angle_gamma   90.00
#
_symmetry.space_group_name_H-M   'P 1'
#
loop_
_entity.id
_entity.type
_entity.pdbx_description
1 polymer ?
#
loop_
_entity_poly.entity_id
_entity_poly.type
_entity_poly.pdbx_seq_one_letter_code
_entity_poly.pdbx_strand_id
1 'polypeptide(L)'
;MELPVLNETPAASAGGCSSHSCGTSDDQLGHLSDEIRAKVENHPCYSEDAHHYFARMHVAVAPACNIQCHYCNRKYDCANESRPGVVSELLTPDQAVKKTMAVAANIPQMTVLGIAGPGDPLANPERTFETFRRLSDEAPDIKLCVSTNGLALPDSVEELSKHNIDHVTITINCLDPEVGAKIYPWIFWENKRIHGIEGARILIEQQQKGLEMLVAKGILVKVNSVMIPGVNDQHLAEVSKTVKAKGAFLHNVMPLIAEAEHGTFYGVMGQRGPTQDELMDLQDACSGDMNMMRHCRQCRADAVGL
;
A
#
# COMPACT_ATOMS: atom_id res chain seq x y z
N MET A 1 9.00 1.96 37.40
CA MET A 1 7.70 2.57 37.08
C MET A 1 7.07 1.65 36.06
N GLU A 2 6.28 0.71 36.56
CA GLU A 2 5.58 -0.31 35.78
C GLU A 2 4.35 0.33 35.13
N LEU A 3 4.17 0.08 33.84
CA LEU A 3 3.01 0.53 33.06
C LEU A 3 1.89 -0.53 33.20
N PRO A 4 0.65 -0.14 33.52
CA PRO A 4 -0.43 -1.09 33.75
C PRO A 4 -1.00 -1.63 32.44
N VAL A 5 -1.09 -2.96 32.36
CA VAL A 5 -1.81 -3.72 31.33
C VAL A 5 -3.30 -3.65 31.67
N LEU A 6 -4.10 -3.00 30.83
CA LEU A 6 -5.55 -2.95 30.97
C LEU A 6 -6.16 -4.15 30.21
N ASN A 7 -6.45 -5.23 30.95
CA ASN A 7 -7.31 -6.32 30.49
C ASN A 7 -8.34 -6.59 31.60
N GLU A 8 -9.50 -5.92 31.54
CA GLU A 8 -10.69 -6.36 32.26
C GLU A 8 -11.92 -6.20 31.35
N THR A 9 -12.45 -7.34 30.92
CA THR A 9 -13.69 -7.46 30.16
C THR A 9 -14.86 -7.59 31.13
N PRO A 10 -15.92 -6.77 31.06
CA PRO A 10 -17.18 -7.06 31.74
C PRO A 10 -18.02 -8.04 30.91
N ALA A 11 -18.52 -9.07 31.58
CA ALA A 11 -19.50 -10.01 31.02
C ALA A 11 -20.80 -9.28 30.65
N ALA A 12 -21.28 -9.48 29.41
CA ALA A 12 -22.58 -9.04 28.95
C ALA A 12 -23.45 -10.23 28.49
N SER A 13 -24.72 -10.11 28.85
CA SER A 13 -25.81 -11.07 28.84
C SER A 13 -26.17 -11.68 27.48
N ALA A 14 -26.59 -12.95 27.52
CA ALA A 14 -27.16 -13.71 26.41
C ALA A 14 -28.47 -13.09 25.91
N GLY A 15 -28.48 -12.75 24.62
CA GLY A 15 -29.65 -12.33 23.84
C GLY A 15 -29.35 -12.52 22.36
N GLY A 16 -29.31 -13.78 21.92
CA GLY A 16 -28.98 -14.14 20.54
C GLY A 16 -30.12 -13.81 19.57
N CYS A 17 -29.94 -12.77 18.78
CA CYS A 17 -30.66 -12.56 17.53
C CYS A 17 -29.78 -13.11 16.41
N SER A 18 -30.28 -14.11 15.69
CA SER A 18 -29.59 -14.76 14.57
C SER A 18 -29.44 -13.80 13.39
N SER A 19 -28.28 -13.15 13.28
CA SER A 19 -27.83 -12.52 12.04
C SER A 19 -27.02 -13.53 11.23
N HIS A 20 -27.53 -13.85 10.04
CA HIS A 20 -26.82 -14.62 9.03
C HIS A 20 -25.47 -13.97 8.72
N SER A 21 -24.37 -14.67 9.02
CA SER A 21 -23.07 -14.33 8.47
C SER A 21 -23.11 -14.60 6.96
N CYS A 22 -23.18 -13.55 6.15
CA CYS A 22 -22.74 -13.63 4.75
C CYS A 22 -21.20 -13.70 4.74
N GLY A 23 -20.66 -14.84 5.16
CA GLY A 23 -19.26 -15.16 4.95
C GLY A 23 -19.07 -15.39 3.46
N THR A 24 -18.31 -14.51 2.80
CA THR A 24 -17.66 -14.88 1.55
C THR A 24 -16.46 -15.74 1.94
N SER A 25 -16.48 -16.97 1.45
CA SER A 25 -15.67 -18.11 1.85
C SER A 25 -14.20 -17.99 1.43
N ASP A 26 -13.27 -18.22 2.38
CA ASP A 26 -12.19 -19.25 2.44
C ASP A 26 -11.48 -19.80 1.19
N ASP A 27 -11.86 -19.42 -0.04
CA ASP A 27 -11.44 -20.09 -1.28
C ASP A 27 -10.43 -19.26 -2.12
N GLN A 28 -9.96 -18.10 -1.64
CA GLN A 28 -9.04 -17.26 -2.41
C GLN A 28 -7.62 -17.85 -2.55
N LEU A 29 -7.21 -18.73 -1.62
CA LEU A 29 -5.88 -19.37 -1.63
C LEU A 29 -5.90 -20.78 -2.27
N GLY A 30 -7.08 -21.41 -2.41
CA GLY A 30 -7.21 -22.80 -2.87
C GLY A 30 -6.85 -23.00 -4.35
N HIS A 31 -7.00 -21.96 -5.17
CA HIS A 31 -6.74 -21.99 -6.62
C HIS A 31 -5.31 -21.54 -7.00
N LEU A 32 -4.49 -21.17 -6.02
CA LEU A 32 -3.13 -20.67 -6.26
C LEU A 32 -2.14 -21.85 -6.41
N SER A 33 -1.09 -21.65 -7.23
CA SER A 33 0.02 -22.61 -7.27
C SER A 33 0.73 -22.68 -5.91
N ASP A 34 1.34 -23.82 -5.60
CA ASP A 34 2.07 -24.01 -4.33
C ASP A 34 3.16 -22.94 -4.13
N GLU A 35 3.82 -22.51 -5.21
CA GLU A 35 4.82 -21.43 -5.18
C GLU A 35 4.22 -20.08 -4.77
N ILE A 36 3.05 -19.72 -5.27
CA ILE A 36 2.37 -18.47 -4.91
C ILE A 36 1.82 -18.57 -3.47
N ARG A 37 1.30 -19.73 -3.07
CA ARG A 37 0.79 -19.95 -1.71
C ARG A 37 1.87 -19.71 -0.65
N ALA A 38 3.08 -20.23 -0.87
CA ALA A 38 4.22 -20.02 0.04
C ALA A 38 4.66 -18.55 0.16
N LYS A 39 4.46 -17.75 -0.90
CA LYS A 39 4.73 -16.31 -0.84
C LYS A 39 3.71 -15.58 0.03
N VAL A 40 2.44 -15.96 -0.08
CA VAL A 40 1.29 -15.24 0.50
C VAL A 40 0.95 -15.65 1.93
N GLU A 41 1.12 -16.92 2.30
CA GLU A 41 0.60 -17.52 3.56
C GLU A 41 1.05 -16.82 4.85
N ASN A 42 2.23 -16.20 4.84
CA ASN A 42 2.81 -15.51 6.00
C ASN A 42 2.82 -13.98 5.86
N HIS A 43 2.14 -13.42 4.84
CA HIS A 43 2.15 -11.99 4.57
C HIS A 43 0.81 -11.32 4.97
N PRO A 44 0.78 -10.48 6.03
CA PRO A 44 -0.45 -9.92 6.61
C PRO A 44 -1.34 -9.11 5.66
N CYS A 45 -0.77 -8.54 4.59
CA CYS A 45 -1.53 -7.79 3.59
C CYS A 45 -2.09 -8.61 2.42
N TYR A 46 -1.60 -9.84 2.22
CA TYR A 46 -1.94 -10.66 1.06
C TYR A 46 -2.77 -11.90 1.45
N SER A 47 -2.81 -12.24 2.73
CA SER A 47 -3.67 -13.29 3.30
C SER A 47 -4.42 -12.72 4.51
N GLU A 48 -5.74 -12.94 4.53
CA GLU A 48 -6.61 -12.53 5.64
C GLU A 48 -6.30 -13.32 6.92
N ASP A 49 -6.02 -14.62 6.80
CA ASP A 49 -5.56 -15.42 7.94
C ASP A 49 -4.24 -14.90 8.49
N ALA A 50 -3.28 -14.60 7.60
CA ALA A 50 -1.98 -14.08 8.00
C ALA A 50 -2.08 -12.75 8.76
N HIS A 51 -3.09 -11.93 8.44
CA HIS A 51 -3.34 -10.66 9.12
C HIS A 51 -3.58 -10.84 10.63
N HIS A 52 -4.09 -11.99 11.06
CA HIS A 52 -4.38 -12.28 12.46
C HIS A 52 -3.19 -12.85 13.24
N TYR A 53 -2.20 -13.43 12.54
CA TYR A 53 -1.12 -14.21 13.17
C TYR A 53 0.28 -13.64 12.96
N PHE A 54 0.51 -12.88 11.89
CA PHE A 54 1.83 -12.38 11.51
C PHE A 54 1.91 -10.87 11.60
N ALA A 55 3.01 -10.39 12.16
CA ALA A 55 3.26 -8.97 12.34
C ALA A 55 4.06 -8.41 11.15
N ARG A 56 3.81 -7.14 10.86
CA ARG A 56 4.63 -6.36 9.93
C ARG A 56 5.23 -5.16 10.61
N MET A 57 6.38 -4.74 10.10
CA MET A 57 7.03 -3.50 10.48
C MET A 57 7.23 -2.61 9.26
N HIS A 58 7.01 -1.32 9.41
CA HIS A 58 7.47 -0.34 8.43
C HIS A 58 8.63 0.50 8.97
N VAL A 59 9.57 0.86 8.09
CA VAL A 59 10.66 1.80 8.40
C VAL A 59 10.58 3.03 7.51
N ALA A 60 10.54 4.19 8.16
CA ALA A 60 10.44 5.49 7.51
C ALA A 60 11.83 5.97 7.04
N VAL A 61 12.30 5.48 5.89
CA VAL A 61 13.63 5.84 5.32
C VAL A 61 13.55 6.68 4.05
N ALA A 62 12.35 6.90 3.50
CA ALA A 62 12.16 7.49 2.18
C ALA A 62 11.46 8.86 2.25
N PRO A 63 12.16 9.97 2.55
CA PRO A 63 11.53 11.27 2.80
C PRO A 63 11.05 12.00 1.54
N ALA A 64 11.73 11.85 0.41
CA ALA A 64 11.37 12.54 -0.83
C ALA A 64 10.23 11.85 -1.57
N CYS A 65 9.48 12.59 -2.40
CA CYS A 65 8.49 12.02 -3.30
C CYS A 65 8.53 12.77 -4.64
N ASN A 66 8.38 12.02 -5.72
CA ASN A 66 8.49 12.50 -7.10
C ASN A 66 7.13 12.81 -7.76
N ILE A 67 5.99 12.65 -7.08
CA ILE A 67 4.67 13.10 -7.57
C ILE A 67 3.88 13.79 -6.47
N GLN A 68 3.13 14.85 -6.75
CA GLN A 68 2.17 15.39 -5.79
C GLN A 68 0.78 14.85 -6.10
N CYS A 69 0.08 14.35 -5.07
CA CYS A 69 -1.34 14.00 -5.15
C CYS A 69 -2.17 15.10 -4.47
N HIS A 70 -3.38 15.38 -4.97
CA HIS A 70 -4.29 16.34 -4.34
C HIS A 70 -4.81 15.91 -2.96
N TYR A 71 -4.75 14.62 -2.64
CA TYR A 71 -5.09 14.07 -1.33
C TYR A 71 -3.87 13.89 -0.39
N CYS A 72 -2.69 14.43 -0.76
CA CYS A 72 -1.48 14.32 0.05
C CYS A 72 -1.02 15.68 0.56
N ASN A 73 -0.47 15.71 1.77
CA ASN A 73 0.24 16.85 2.34
C ASN A 73 1.63 16.38 2.78
N ARG A 74 2.69 17.02 2.25
CA ARG A 74 4.10 16.64 2.45
C ARG A 74 4.62 16.80 3.86
N LYS A 75 3.86 17.44 4.75
CA LYS A 75 4.15 17.49 6.18
C LYS A 75 3.94 16.14 6.86
N TYR A 76 3.18 15.25 6.23
CA TYR A 76 2.78 13.95 6.76
C TYR A 76 3.31 12.81 5.89
N ASP A 77 3.25 11.60 6.43
CA ASP A 77 3.55 10.36 5.73
C ASP A 77 2.65 10.16 4.51
N CYS A 78 3.12 9.35 3.57
CA CYS A 78 2.47 9.11 2.28
C CYS A 78 1.05 8.57 2.48
N ALA A 79 0.06 9.35 2.02
CA ALA A 79 -1.37 9.01 2.13
C ALA A 79 -1.78 7.75 1.34
N ASN A 80 -0.90 7.21 0.48
CA ASN A 80 -1.16 5.97 -0.27
C ASN A 80 -1.05 4.71 0.60
N GLU A 81 -0.27 4.76 1.67
CA GLU A 81 -0.06 3.62 2.59
C GLU A 81 -0.29 3.98 4.05
N SER A 82 -0.38 5.28 4.33
CA SER A 82 -0.59 5.81 5.67
C SER A 82 -1.88 6.60 5.77
N ARG A 83 -2.51 6.57 6.94
CA ARG A 83 -3.58 7.52 7.24
C ARG A 83 -3.03 8.96 7.14
N PRO A 84 -3.77 9.90 6.54
CA PRO A 84 -3.39 11.30 6.53
C PRO A 84 -3.12 11.83 7.95
N GLY A 85 -2.21 12.80 8.08
CA GLY A 85 -1.89 13.43 9.37
C GLY A 85 -0.85 12.69 10.22
N VAL A 86 -0.40 11.51 9.82
CA VAL A 86 0.66 10.76 10.53
C VAL A 86 2.03 11.34 10.19
N VAL A 87 2.89 11.47 11.20
CA VAL A 87 4.30 11.86 11.01
C VAL A 87 5.18 10.76 11.61
N SER A 88 6.04 10.18 10.80
CA SER A 88 7.06 9.24 11.27
C SER A 88 8.39 9.94 11.56
N GLU A 89 9.12 9.42 12.55
CA GLU A 89 10.53 9.79 12.74
C GLU A 89 11.36 9.25 11.57
N LEU A 90 12.06 10.15 10.87
CA LEU A 90 12.90 9.78 9.73
C LEU A 90 14.13 9.01 10.20
N LEU A 91 14.30 7.79 9.68
CA LEU A 91 15.43 6.93 9.98
C LEU A 91 16.45 6.96 8.84
N THR A 92 17.74 6.97 9.19
CA THR A 92 18.82 6.55 8.29
C THR A 92 18.76 5.04 8.03
N PRO A 93 19.36 4.53 6.94
CA PRO A 93 19.43 3.08 6.70
C PRO A 93 20.00 2.29 7.89
N ASP A 94 21.04 2.83 8.55
CA ASP A 94 21.64 2.19 9.73
C ASP A 94 20.68 2.12 10.93
N GLN A 95 19.96 3.20 11.20
CA GLN A 95 18.95 3.21 12.26
C GLN A 95 17.79 2.28 11.94
N ALA A 96 17.36 2.23 10.67
CA ALA A 96 16.29 1.33 10.23
C ALA A 96 16.67 -0.13 10.47
N VAL A 97 17.86 -0.55 10.02
CA VAL A 97 18.37 -1.92 10.22
C VAL A 97 18.44 -2.26 11.72
N LYS A 98 19.06 -1.40 12.53
CA LYS A 98 19.15 -1.61 13.99
C LYS A 98 17.78 -1.73 14.65
N LYS A 99 16.83 -0.87 14.26
CA LYS A 99 15.46 -0.89 14.77
C LYS A 99 14.78 -2.21 14.38
N THR A 100 14.92 -2.64 13.13
CA THR A 100 14.37 -3.92 12.66
C THR A 100 14.90 -5.09 13.47
N MET A 101 16.22 -5.19 13.67
CA MET A 101 16.81 -6.28 14.46
C MET A 101 16.32 -6.28 15.90
N ALA A 102 16.21 -5.09 16.51
CA ALA A 102 15.69 -4.96 17.87
C ALA A 102 14.21 -5.39 17.97
N VAL A 103 13.38 -5.02 16.99
CA VAL A 103 11.96 -5.42 16.98
C VAL A 103 11.81 -6.91 16.69
N ALA A 104 12.53 -7.45 15.70
CA ALA A 104 12.52 -8.87 15.34
C ALA A 104 12.88 -9.77 16.54
N ALA A 105 13.84 -9.35 17.36
CA ALA A 105 14.23 -10.07 18.57
C ALA A 105 13.12 -10.12 19.65
N ASN A 106 12.18 -9.18 19.64
CA ASN A 106 11.10 -9.10 20.62
C ASN A 106 9.75 -9.59 20.08
N ILE A 107 9.58 -9.66 18.76
CA ILE A 107 8.34 -10.07 18.09
C ILE A 107 8.66 -11.21 17.11
N PRO A 108 8.70 -12.47 17.57
CA PRO A 108 9.00 -13.62 16.72
C PRO A 108 8.04 -13.80 15.54
N GLN A 109 6.83 -13.26 15.64
CA GLN A 109 5.82 -13.29 14.57
C GLN A 109 6.05 -12.23 13.48
N MET A 110 7.09 -11.39 13.59
CA MET A 110 7.38 -10.38 12.59
C MET A 110 8.02 -11.01 11.35
N THR A 111 7.20 -11.24 10.33
CA THR A 111 7.62 -11.91 9.09
C THR A 111 7.89 -10.96 7.94
N VAL A 112 7.39 -9.73 8.01
CA VAL A 112 7.47 -8.75 6.91
C VAL A 112 8.02 -7.42 7.38
N LEU A 113 8.97 -6.89 6.63
CA LEU A 113 9.39 -5.50 6.72
C LEU A 113 9.07 -4.74 5.43
N GLY A 114 8.41 -3.60 5.56
CA GLY A 114 8.07 -2.71 4.45
C GLY A 114 8.75 -1.34 4.50
N ILE A 115 9.03 -0.79 3.33
CA ILE A 115 9.32 0.64 3.17
C ILE A 115 8.14 1.29 2.43
N ALA A 116 7.45 2.20 3.11
CA ALA A 116 6.19 2.78 2.63
C ALA A 116 6.15 4.33 2.67
N GLY A 117 7.22 4.99 3.12
CA GLY A 117 7.26 6.45 3.22
C GLY A 117 8.42 6.99 4.07
N PRO A 118 8.36 8.27 4.49
CA PRO A 118 7.21 9.20 4.42
C PRO A 118 6.79 9.71 3.02
N GLY A 119 7.66 9.62 2.02
CA GLY A 119 7.44 9.98 0.62
C GLY A 119 7.27 8.73 -0.26
N ASP A 120 7.95 8.70 -1.41
CA ASP A 120 7.99 7.52 -2.27
C ASP A 120 9.34 6.80 -2.14
N PRO A 121 9.39 5.50 -1.79
CA PRO A 121 10.62 4.74 -1.65
C PRO A 121 11.53 4.77 -2.88
N LEU A 122 10.96 4.73 -4.09
CA LEU A 122 11.73 4.70 -5.33
C LEU A 122 12.15 6.09 -5.80
N ALA A 123 11.60 7.16 -5.21
CA ALA A 123 12.18 8.50 -5.26
C ALA A 123 13.39 8.68 -4.32
N ASN A 124 13.69 7.69 -3.48
CA ASN A 124 14.84 7.68 -2.55
C ASN A 124 15.69 6.41 -2.74
N PRO A 125 16.12 6.08 -3.97
CA PRO A 125 16.66 4.76 -4.29
C PRO A 125 17.89 4.41 -3.44
N GLU A 126 18.81 5.35 -3.21
CA GLU A 126 20.00 5.11 -2.39
C GLU A 126 19.65 4.63 -0.98
N ARG A 127 18.75 5.33 -0.28
CA ARG A 127 18.37 5.00 1.10
C ARG A 127 17.55 3.72 1.17
N THR A 128 16.61 3.56 0.24
CA THR A 128 15.73 2.39 0.16
C THR A 128 16.53 1.12 -0.11
N PHE A 129 17.39 1.12 -1.14
CA PHE A 129 18.16 -0.07 -1.51
C PHE A 129 19.32 -0.36 -0.56
N GLU A 130 19.95 0.65 0.05
CA GLU A 130 20.90 0.41 1.14
C GLU A 130 20.25 -0.35 2.30
N THR A 131 19.04 0.05 2.68
CA THR A 131 18.27 -0.59 3.75
C THR A 131 17.92 -2.03 3.39
N PHE A 132 17.42 -2.27 2.17
CA PHE A 132 17.07 -3.62 1.71
C PHE A 132 18.29 -4.54 1.56
N ARG A 133 19.40 -4.03 1.04
CA ARG A 133 20.64 -4.83 0.91
C ARG A 133 21.11 -5.31 2.27
N ARG A 134 21.21 -4.39 3.24
CA ARG A 134 21.63 -4.73 4.61
C ARG A 134 20.69 -5.69 5.30
N LEU A 135 19.37 -5.51 5.14
CA LEU A 135 18.39 -6.43 5.73
C LEU A 135 18.40 -7.82 5.06
N SER A 136 18.66 -7.89 3.76
CA SER A 136 18.81 -9.16 3.07
C SER A 136 20.02 -9.95 3.58
N ASP A 137 21.10 -9.26 3.97
CA ASP A 137 22.31 -9.86 4.55
C ASP A 137 22.15 -10.19 6.05
N GLU A 138 21.58 -9.26 6.84
CA GLU A 138 21.53 -9.34 8.31
C GLU A 138 20.28 -10.09 8.83
N ALA A 139 19.20 -10.16 8.05
CA ALA A 139 17.91 -10.75 8.42
C ALA A 139 17.21 -11.45 7.24
N PRO A 140 17.82 -12.49 6.63
CA PRO A 140 17.31 -13.14 5.41
C PRO A 140 15.93 -13.79 5.57
N ASP A 141 15.54 -14.17 6.79
CA ASP A 141 14.25 -14.79 7.09
C ASP A 141 13.07 -13.80 7.03
N ILE A 142 13.35 -12.48 7.04
CA ILE A 142 12.32 -11.45 6.96
C ILE A 142 12.04 -11.16 5.48
N LYS A 143 10.77 -11.32 5.08
CA LYS A 143 10.32 -10.93 3.74
C LYS A 143 10.30 -9.41 3.64
N LEU A 144 10.82 -8.87 2.54
CA LEU A 144 10.86 -7.44 2.29
C LEU A 144 9.70 -7.04 1.38
N CYS A 145 9.14 -5.84 1.61
CA CYS A 145 8.15 -5.26 0.72
C CYS A 145 8.36 -3.75 0.53
N VAL A 146 7.83 -3.23 -0.57
CA VAL A 146 7.88 -1.80 -0.86
C VAL A 146 6.53 -1.35 -1.42
N SER A 147 6.11 -0.14 -1.06
CA SER A 147 5.00 0.53 -1.73
C SER A 147 5.49 1.73 -2.49
N THR A 148 5.00 1.91 -3.72
CA THR A 148 5.41 3.02 -4.59
C THR A 148 4.22 3.60 -5.34
N ASN A 149 4.36 4.86 -5.74
CA ASN A 149 3.48 5.47 -6.73
C ASN A 149 3.75 4.99 -8.17
N GLY A 150 4.85 4.28 -8.41
CA GLY A 150 5.15 3.63 -9.68
C GLY A 150 5.91 4.48 -10.71
N LEU A 151 6.12 5.79 -10.49
CA LEU A 151 6.79 6.64 -11.48
C LEU A 151 8.23 6.19 -11.78
N ALA A 152 9.00 5.86 -10.75
CA ALA A 152 10.40 5.41 -10.88
C ALA A 152 10.54 3.88 -10.85
N LEU A 153 9.41 3.16 -10.93
CA LEU A 153 9.40 1.71 -10.80
C LEU A 153 10.15 0.99 -11.93
N PRO A 154 9.97 1.33 -13.22
CA PRO A 154 10.66 0.63 -14.30
C PRO A 154 12.18 0.61 -14.17
N ASP A 155 12.78 1.69 -13.66
CA ASP A 155 14.23 1.79 -13.45
C ASP A 155 14.71 0.99 -12.22
N SER A 156 13.78 0.64 -11.34
CA SER A 156 14.04 0.02 -10.04
C SER A 156 13.75 -1.48 -9.99
N VAL A 157 12.97 -2.03 -10.93
CA VAL A 157 12.54 -3.44 -10.91
C VAL A 157 13.71 -4.40 -10.85
N GLU A 158 14.77 -4.15 -11.61
CA GLU A 158 15.91 -5.07 -11.60
C GLU A 158 16.65 -5.07 -10.28
N GLU A 159 16.78 -3.91 -9.64
CA GLU A 159 17.37 -3.85 -8.31
C GLU A 159 16.46 -4.50 -7.27
N LEU A 160 15.14 -4.25 -7.31
CA LEU A 160 14.17 -4.89 -6.43
C LEU A 160 14.24 -6.43 -6.50
N SER A 161 14.42 -6.99 -7.70
CA SER A 161 14.48 -8.44 -7.90
C SER A 161 15.73 -9.13 -7.33
N LYS A 162 16.76 -8.37 -6.91
CA LYS A 162 17.97 -8.91 -6.29
C LYS A 162 17.83 -9.14 -4.79
N HIS A 163 16.83 -8.53 -4.17
CA HIS A 163 16.57 -8.61 -2.73
C HIS A 163 15.44 -9.61 -2.45
N ASN A 164 15.26 -10.01 -1.19
CA ASN A 164 14.16 -10.91 -0.79
C ASN A 164 12.78 -10.20 -0.80
N ILE A 165 12.43 -9.58 -1.93
CA ILE A 165 11.21 -8.80 -2.16
C ILE A 165 10.26 -9.62 -3.01
N ASP A 166 9.30 -10.27 -2.35
CA ASP A 166 8.23 -11.02 -3.02
C ASP A 166 7.00 -10.18 -3.34
N HIS A 167 6.84 -9.04 -2.67
CA HIS A 167 5.61 -8.25 -2.68
C HIS A 167 5.90 -6.77 -2.92
N VAL A 168 5.29 -6.22 -3.97
CA VAL A 168 5.35 -4.79 -4.28
C VAL A 168 3.94 -4.23 -4.34
N THR A 169 3.73 -3.08 -3.72
CA THR A 169 2.48 -2.34 -3.86
C THR A 169 2.67 -1.17 -4.81
N ILE A 170 1.78 -1.03 -5.79
CA ILE A 170 1.73 0.13 -6.68
C ILE A 170 0.42 0.87 -6.44
N THR A 171 0.47 2.19 -6.27
CA THR A 171 -0.76 3.00 -6.26
C THR A 171 -1.12 3.47 -7.66
N ILE A 172 -2.24 3.00 -8.21
CA ILE A 172 -2.72 3.30 -9.57
C ILE A 172 -4.16 3.81 -9.49
N ASN A 173 -4.37 5.12 -9.47
CA ASN A 173 -5.72 5.69 -9.29
C ASN A 173 -6.52 5.86 -10.59
N CYS A 174 -5.88 5.76 -11.75
CA CYS A 174 -6.49 6.03 -13.05
C CYS A 174 -5.69 5.43 -14.20
N LEU A 175 -6.34 5.30 -15.36
CA LEU A 175 -5.74 4.93 -16.65
C LEU A 175 -6.00 5.97 -17.74
N ASP A 176 -6.96 6.87 -17.51
CA ASP A 176 -7.21 8.03 -18.35
C ASP A 176 -6.37 9.23 -17.85
N PRO A 177 -5.48 9.81 -18.68
CA PRO A 177 -4.74 11.02 -18.35
C PRO A 177 -5.60 12.23 -17.95
N GLU A 178 -6.83 12.36 -18.47
CA GLU A 178 -7.74 13.45 -18.07
C GLU A 178 -8.23 13.29 -16.63
N VAL A 179 -8.53 12.05 -16.21
CA VAL A 179 -8.82 11.73 -14.80
C VAL A 179 -7.57 11.96 -13.97
N GLY A 180 -6.41 11.48 -14.41
CA GLY A 180 -5.14 11.65 -13.70
C GLY A 180 -4.75 13.10 -13.48
N ALA A 181 -4.98 13.99 -14.45
CA ALA A 181 -4.71 15.43 -14.33
C ALA A 181 -5.53 16.10 -13.21
N LYS A 182 -6.69 15.55 -12.85
CA LYS A 182 -7.51 16.01 -11.72
C LYS A 182 -6.98 15.54 -10.38
N ILE A 183 -6.16 14.48 -10.35
CA ILE A 183 -5.62 13.84 -9.13
C ILE A 183 -4.19 14.33 -8.84
N TYR A 184 -3.37 14.46 -9.88
CA TYR A 184 -1.94 14.75 -9.78
C TYR A 184 -1.62 16.14 -10.34
N PRO A 185 -1.42 17.18 -9.50
CA PRO A 185 -1.07 18.52 -9.98
C PRO A 185 0.29 18.57 -10.70
N TRP A 186 1.22 17.69 -10.34
CA TRP A 186 2.50 17.55 -11.02
C TRP A 186 3.20 16.23 -10.71
N ILE A 187 4.08 15.83 -11.64
CA ILE A 187 5.13 14.84 -11.44
C ILE A 187 6.51 15.49 -11.62
N PHE A 188 7.54 14.94 -11.01
CA PHE A 188 8.93 15.33 -11.22
C PHE A 188 9.62 14.24 -12.04
N TRP A 189 9.82 14.51 -13.33
CA TRP A 189 10.32 13.56 -14.31
C TRP A 189 11.43 14.21 -15.13
N GLU A 190 12.53 13.49 -15.37
CA GLU A 190 13.69 13.97 -16.13
C GLU A 190 14.16 15.38 -15.71
N ASN A 191 14.29 15.58 -14.39
CA ASN A 191 14.70 16.84 -13.75
C ASN A 191 13.77 18.03 -14.00
N LYS A 192 12.50 17.79 -14.36
CA LYS A 192 11.49 18.82 -14.61
C LYS A 192 10.18 18.50 -13.93
N ARG A 193 9.43 19.54 -13.54
CA ARG A 193 8.03 19.39 -13.14
C ARG A 193 7.15 19.38 -14.38
N ILE A 194 6.39 18.30 -14.54
CA ILE A 194 5.43 18.12 -15.62
C ILE A 194 4.03 18.18 -15.03
N HIS A 195 3.16 18.97 -15.64
CA HIS A 195 1.83 19.29 -15.13
C HIS A 195 0.73 18.79 -16.07
N GLY A 196 -0.50 18.70 -15.54
CA GLY A 196 -1.70 18.40 -16.31
C GLY A 196 -1.69 17.01 -16.94
N ILE A 197 -2.39 16.89 -18.07
CA ILE A 197 -2.61 15.64 -18.81
C ILE A 197 -1.27 14.96 -19.17
N GLU A 198 -0.27 15.75 -19.56
CA GLU A 198 1.04 15.21 -19.93
C GLU A 198 1.75 14.53 -18.75
N GLY A 199 1.71 15.14 -17.56
CA GLY A 199 2.26 14.53 -16.36
C GLY A 199 1.52 13.26 -15.96
N ALA A 200 0.19 13.29 -16.04
CA ALA A 200 -0.63 12.11 -15.76
C ALA A 200 -0.34 10.96 -16.74
N ARG A 201 -0.22 11.26 -18.04
CA ARG A 201 0.10 10.28 -19.08
C ARG A 201 1.42 9.56 -18.81
N ILE A 202 2.48 10.32 -18.52
CA ILE A 202 3.80 9.74 -18.19
C ILE A 202 3.71 8.85 -16.95
N LEU A 203 3.02 9.30 -15.90
CA LEU A 203 2.85 8.49 -14.68
C LEU A 203 2.15 7.16 -14.98
N ILE A 204 1.05 7.20 -15.73
CA ILE A 204 0.30 6.01 -16.12
C ILE A 204 1.20 5.06 -16.92
N GLU A 205 1.93 5.56 -17.92
CA GLU A 205 2.85 4.75 -18.74
C GLU A 205 3.91 4.06 -17.89
N GLN A 206 4.56 4.77 -16.94
CA GLN A 206 5.56 4.18 -16.06
C GLN A 206 4.96 3.16 -15.09
N GLN A 207 3.77 3.43 -14.54
CA GLN A 207 3.06 2.49 -13.67
C GLN A 207 2.71 1.18 -14.40
N GLN A 208 2.16 1.27 -15.62
CA GLN A 208 1.81 0.08 -16.40
C GLN A 208 3.05 -0.73 -16.79
N LYS A 209 4.11 -0.05 -17.24
CA LYS A 209 5.40 -0.68 -17.56
C LYS A 209 5.99 -1.38 -16.33
N GLY A 210 5.99 -0.71 -15.18
CA GLY A 210 6.53 -1.24 -13.93
C GLY A 210 5.76 -2.47 -13.45
N LEU A 211 4.42 -2.45 -13.53
CA LEU A 211 3.56 -3.59 -13.22
C LEU A 211 3.94 -4.82 -14.06
N GLU A 212 4.01 -4.66 -15.39
CA GLU A 212 4.35 -5.76 -16.30
C GLU A 212 5.75 -6.32 -16.02
N MET A 213 6.72 -5.44 -15.75
CA MET A 213 8.09 -5.83 -15.43
C MET A 213 8.18 -6.62 -14.11
N LEU A 214 7.43 -6.22 -13.06
CA LEU A 214 7.38 -6.97 -11.80
C LEU A 214 6.75 -8.35 -11.98
N VAL A 215 5.64 -8.43 -12.71
CA VAL A 215 4.95 -9.69 -13.02
C VAL A 215 5.87 -10.62 -13.81
N ALA A 216 6.60 -10.10 -14.80
CA ALA A 216 7.59 -10.87 -15.56
C ALA A 216 8.74 -11.42 -14.70
N LYS A 217 9.00 -10.81 -13.52
CA LYS A 217 9.99 -11.27 -12.54
C LYS A 217 9.41 -12.19 -11.46
N GLY A 218 8.11 -12.52 -11.52
CA GLY A 218 7.45 -13.36 -10.53
C GLY A 218 7.25 -12.68 -9.16
N ILE A 219 7.28 -11.35 -9.13
CA ILE A 219 7.00 -10.54 -7.93
C ILE A 219 5.48 -10.32 -7.88
N LEU A 220 4.87 -10.60 -6.73
CA LEU A 220 3.43 -10.41 -6.53
C LEU A 220 3.13 -8.93 -6.35
N VAL A 221 2.17 -8.43 -7.13
CA VAL A 221 1.82 -7.01 -7.12
C VAL A 221 0.44 -6.79 -6.51
N LYS A 222 0.38 -5.99 -5.45
CA LYS A 222 -0.84 -5.38 -4.95
C LYS A 222 -1.02 -4.02 -5.61
N VAL A 223 -2.20 -3.74 -6.13
CA VAL A 223 -2.57 -2.39 -6.56
C VAL A 223 -3.39 -1.73 -5.46
N ASN A 224 -3.01 -0.52 -5.07
CA ASN A 224 -3.84 0.36 -4.26
C ASN A 224 -4.51 1.40 -5.16
N SER A 225 -5.77 1.71 -4.88
CA SER A 225 -6.50 2.80 -5.52
C SER A 225 -7.27 3.61 -4.50
N VAL A 226 -7.19 4.94 -4.55
CA VAL A 226 -8.01 5.84 -3.74
C VAL A 226 -9.27 6.19 -4.53
N MET A 227 -10.43 5.85 -3.98
CA MET A 227 -11.74 6.21 -4.55
C MET A 227 -12.06 7.67 -4.23
N ILE A 228 -12.16 8.48 -5.27
CA ILE A 228 -12.45 9.91 -5.22
C ILE A 228 -13.78 10.15 -5.94
N PRO A 229 -14.88 10.40 -5.20
CA PRO A 229 -16.20 10.61 -5.78
C PRO A 229 -16.24 11.75 -6.80
N GLY A 230 -16.85 11.48 -7.97
CA GLY A 230 -16.94 12.41 -9.10
C GLY A 230 -15.63 12.65 -9.86
N VAL A 231 -14.53 11.96 -9.50
CA VAL A 231 -13.24 12.07 -10.19
C VAL A 231 -12.86 10.75 -10.85
N ASN A 232 -12.77 9.65 -10.09
CA ASN A 232 -12.38 8.34 -10.62
C ASN A 232 -13.29 7.18 -10.17
N ASP A 233 -14.33 7.45 -9.38
CA ASP A 233 -15.27 6.46 -8.87
C ASP A 233 -15.84 5.54 -9.96
N GLN A 234 -16.28 6.09 -11.10
CA GLN A 234 -16.76 5.31 -12.24
C GLN A 234 -15.62 4.66 -13.07
N HIS A 235 -14.41 5.21 -12.96
CA HIS A 235 -13.22 4.78 -13.71
C HIS A 235 -12.54 3.55 -13.08
N LEU A 236 -12.65 3.39 -11.75
CA LEU A 236 -11.90 2.38 -11.01
C LEU A 236 -12.25 0.93 -11.36
N ALA A 237 -13.45 0.65 -11.87
CA ALA A 237 -13.80 -0.68 -12.38
C ALA A 237 -12.93 -1.06 -13.60
N GLU A 238 -12.68 -0.11 -14.51
CA GLU A 238 -11.78 -0.30 -15.65
C GLU A 238 -10.32 -0.46 -15.19
N VAL A 239 -9.90 0.33 -14.19
CA VAL A 239 -8.58 0.19 -13.58
C VAL A 239 -8.40 -1.24 -13.05
N SER A 240 -9.35 -1.72 -12.25
CA SER A 240 -9.31 -3.07 -11.66
C SER A 240 -9.18 -4.16 -12.73
N LYS A 241 -10.02 -4.10 -13.76
CA LYS A 241 -9.98 -5.05 -14.88
C LYS A 241 -8.64 -5.05 -15.61
N THR A 242 -8.10 -3.86 -15.87
CA THR A 242 -6.86 -3.71 -16.64
C THR A 242 -5.65 -4.18 -15.84
N VAL A 243 -5.53 -3.79 -14.56
CA VAL A 243 -4.40 -4.23 -13.74
C VAL A 243 -4.44 -5.74 -13.50
N LYS A 244 -5.64 -6.34 -13.36
CA LYS A 244 -5.81 -7.79 -13.32
C LYS A 244 -5.31 -8.46 -14.59
N ALA A 245 -5.73 -7.97 -15.76
CA ALA A 245 -5.30 -8.50 -17.05
C ALA A 245 -3.77 -8.43 -17.25
N LYS A 246 -3.10 -7.48 -16.59
CA LYS A 246 -1.63 -7.33 -16.58
C LYS A 246 -0.92 -8.14 -15.50
N GLY A 247 -1.66 -8.90 -14.67
CA GLY A 247 -1.09 -9.82 -13.68
C GLY A 247 -1.00 -9.27 -12.26
N ALA A 248 -1.68 -8.16 -11.94
CA ALA A 248 -1.83 -7.75 -10.54
C ALA A 248 -2.55 -8.86 -9.75
N PHE A 249 -2.00 -9.18 -8.58
CA PHE A 249 -2.48 -10.27 -7.74
C PHE A 249 -3.71 -9.88 -6.93
N LEU A 250 -3.69 -8.66 -6.37
CA LEU A 250 -4.71 -8.16 -5.46
C LEU A 250 -4.92 -6.67 -5.67
N HIS A 251 -6.17 -6.23 -5.50
CA HIS A 251 -6.55 -4.82 -5.61
C HIS A 251 -7.19 -4.36 -4.31
N ASN A 252 -6.67 -3.28 -3.76
CA ASN A 252 -7.13 -2.64 -2.54
C ASN A 252 -7.69 -1.25 -2.89
N VAL A 253 -9.01 -1.14 -2.98
CA VAL A 253 -9.71 0.14 -3.20
C VAL A 253 -10.03 0.75 -1.83
N MET A 254 -9.42 1.89 -1.56
CA MET A 254 -9.51 2.62 -0.29
C MET A 254 -10.33 3.91 -0.45
N PRO A 255 -11.04 4.34 0.60
CA PRO A 255 -11.76 5.62 0.55
C PRO A 255 -10.79 6.81 0.56
N LEU A 256 -11.16 7.89 -0.14
CA LEU A 256 -10.55 9.19 0.08
C LEU A 256 -10.81 9.69 1.51
N ILE A 257 -9.74 10.06 2.21
CA ILE A 257 -9.77 10.76 3.50
C ILE A 257 -9.36 12.22 3.24
N ALA A 258 -10.33 13.14 3.35
CA ALA A 258 -10.20 14.54 2.91
C ALA A 258 -10.82 15.53 3.90
N GLU A 259 -10.59 15.34 5.19
CA GLU A 259 -10.90 16.33 6.22
C GLU A 259 -9.97 17.54 6.06
N ALA A 260 -10.53 18.75 6.20
CA ALA A 260 -9.78 20.00 6.01
C ALA A 260 -8.57 20.13 6.96
N GLU A 261 -8.63 19.53 8.15
CA GLU A 261 -7.58 19.50 9.16
C GLU A 261 -6.28 18.85 8.67
N HIS A 262 -6.39 17.93 7.70
CA HIS A 262 -5.22 17.30 7.07
C HIS A 262 -4.49 18.25 6.09
N GLY A 263 -5.08 19.40 5.74
CA GLY A 263 -4.44 20.43 4.91
C GLY A 263 -4.09 19.96 3.50
N THR A 264 -4.74 18.91 3.00
CA THR A 264 -4.60 18.45 1.60
C THR A 264 -5.38 19.37 0.67
N PHE A 265 -5.06 19.39 -0.62
CA PHE A 265 -5.80 20.23 -1.58
C PHE A 265 -7.29 19.83 -1.60
N TYR A 266 -7.58 18.54 -1.68
CA TYR A 266 -8.97 18.06 -1.64
C TYR A 266 -9.67 18.37 -0.32
N GLY A 267 -8.98 18.27 0.82
CA GLY A 267 -9.59 18.60 2.10
C GLY A 267 -9.91 20.09 2.25
N VAL A 268 -9.01 20.97 1.80
CA VAL A 268 -9.23 22.43 1.86
C VAL A 268 -10.32 22.88 0.87
N MET A 269 -10.45 22.19 -0.28
CA MET A 269 -11.46 22.49 -1.29
C MET A 269 -12.83 21.85 -1.02
N GLY A 270 -12.98 21.08 0.06
CA GLY A 270 -14.25 20.45 0.43
C GLY A 270 -14.64 19.26 -0.44
N GLN A 271 -13.69 18.58 -1.09
CA GLN A 271 -13.94 17.33 -1.79
C GLN A 271 -14.39 16.26 -0.79
N ARG A 272 -15.59 15.71 -0.98
CA ARG A 272 -16.10 14.64 -0.12
C ARG A 272 -15.36 13.32 -0.35
N GLY A 273 -15.26 12.51 0.70
CA GLY A 273 -14.98 11.07 0.59
C GLY A 273 -16.21 10.27 0.13
N PRO A 274 -16.02 9.01 -0.29
CA PRO A 274 -17.14 8.11 -0.61
C PRO A 274 -17.91 7.71 0.65
N THR A 275 -19.20 7.39 0.51
CA THR A 275 -19.95 6.70 1.56
C THR A 275 -19.48 5.24 1.67
N GLN A 276 -19.85 4.56 2.76
CA GLN A 276 -19.56 3.13 2.89
C GLN A 276 -20.23 2.31 1.78
N ASP A 277 -21.49 2.62 1.46
CA ASP A 277 -22.24 1.95 0.39
C ASP A 277 -21.58 2.16 -0.97
N GLU A 278 -21.19 3.39 -1.32
CA GLU A 278 -20.48 3.69 -2.57
C GLU A 278 -19.16 2.91 -2.69
N LEU A 279 -18.42 2.79 -1.59
CA LEU A 279 -17.17 2.02 -1.57
C LEU A 279 -17.45 0.51 -1.73
N MET A 280 -18.44 -0.03 -1.03
CA MET A 280 -18.83 -1.43 -1.10
C MET A 280 -19.30 -1.80 -2.51
N ASP A 281 -20.17 -0.97 -3.10
CA ASP A 281 -20.69 -1.17 -4.46
C ASP A 281 -19.55 -1.21 -5.49
N LEU A 282 -18.56 -0.30 -5.37
CA LEU A 282 -17.39 -0.30 -6.24
C LEU A 282 -16.51 -1.53 -6.02
N GLN A 283 -16.26 -1.92 -4.76
CA GLN A 283 -15.48 -3.12 -4.45
C GLN A 283 -16.15 -4.39 -5.00
N ASP A 284 -17.47 -4.49 -4.88
CA ASP A 284 -18.26 -5.60 -5.43
C ASP A 284 -18.18 -5.62 -6.96
N ALA A 285 -18.34 -4.48 -7.62
CA ALA A 285 -18.17 -4.35 -9.07
C ALA A 285 -16.76 -4.72 -9.56
N CYS A 286 -15.73 -4.49 -8.74
CA CYS A 286 -14.34 -4.87 -9.03
C CYS A 286 -14.05 -6.36 -8.77
N SER A 287 -14.82 -7.01 -7.88
CA SER A 287 -14.50 -8.33 -7.31
C SER A 287 -14.70 -9.53 -8.23
N GLY A 288 -15.32 -9.35 -9.41
CA GLY A 288 -15.62 -10.45 -10.33
C GLY A 288 -14.42 -11.35 -10.64
N ASP A 289 -13.34 -10.76 -11.21
CA ASP A 289 -12.12 -11.50 -11.60
C ASP A 289 -10.89 -11.13 -10.76
N MET A 290 -11.00 -10.13 -9.88
CA MET A 290 -9.89 -9.58 -9.09
C MET A 290 -10.04 -9.92 -7.61
N ASN A 291 -8.94 -10.35 -6.98
CA ASN A 291 -8.92 -10.54 -5.52
C ASN A 291 -8.96 -9.16 -4.85
N MET A 292 -10.05 -8.88 -4.14
CA MET A 292 -10.27 -7.60 -3.49
C MET A 292 -9.86 -7.65 -2.02
N MET A 293 -8.99 -6.74 -1.60
CA MET A 293 -8.64 -6.55 -0.19
C MET A 293 -9.71 -5.75 0.52
N ARG A 294 -10.35 -6.34 1.55
CA ARG A 294 -11.38 -5.65 2.35
C ARG A 294 -10.95 -5.36 3.80
N HIS A 295 -9.90 -6.03 4.29
CA HIS A 295 -9.42 -5.88 5.66
C HIS A 295 -8.39 -4.74 5.85
N CYS A 296 -8.10 -3.95 4.81
CA CYS A 296 -7.10 -2.88 4.90
C CYS A 296 -7.53 -1.77 5.86
N ARG A 297 -6.75 -1.54 6.93
CA ARG A 297 -6.99 -0.46 7.90
C ARG A 297 -6.19 0.82 7.64
N GLN A 298 -5.47 0.91 6.51
CA GLN A 298 -4.46 1.94 6.21
C GLN A 298 -3.46 2.10 7.37
N CYS A 299 -2.36 1.34 7.33
CA CYS A 299 -1.36 1.31 8.41
C CYS A 299 -0.62 2.65 8.56
N ARG A 300 0.40 2.73 9.41
CA ARG A 300 1.32 3.88 9.48
C ARG A 300 2.64 3.53 8.77
N ALA A 301 3.40 4.52 8.32
CA ALA A 301 4.72 4.30 7.71
C ALA A 301 5.80 3.87 8.74
N ASP A 302 5.48 3.89 10.02
CA ASP A 302 6.29 3.39 11.13
C ASP A 302 5.56 2.31 11.97
N ALA A 303 4.50 1.71 11.41
CA ALA A 303 3.71 0.68 12.10
C ALA A 303 4.58 -0.51 12.52
N VAL A 304 4.32 -1.04 13.71
CA VAL A 304 4.89 -2.28 14.23
C VAL A 304 3.76 -3.07 14.88
N GLY A 305 3.48 -4.28 14.40
CA GLY A 305 2.49 -5.17 15.01
C GLY A 305 1.61 -5.91 14.01
N LEU A 306 0.55 -6.52 14.55
CA LEU A 306 -0.53 -7.20 13.82
C LEU A 306 -1.53 -6.17 13.24
#